data_AF-A0A2S5WQV4-F1
#
_entry.id   AF-A0A2S5WQV4-F1
#
_cell.length_a   1.000
_cell.length_b   1.000
_cell.length_c   1.000
_cell.angle_alpha   90.00
_cell.angle_beta   90.00
_cell.angle_gamma   90.00
#
_symmetry.space_group_name_H-M   'P 1'
#
loop_
_entity.id
_entity.type
_entity.pdbx_description
1 polymer ?
#
loop_
_entity_poly.entity_id
_entity_poly.type
_entity_poly.pdbx_seq_one_letter_code
_entity_poly.pdbx_strand_id
1 'polypeptide(L)'
;MGPRAHRAVRRRPQARRRLGLLRRSTHRSTLAFREPVSVNAASLAVCPADLRRSVVDEANEVTGLLGNSPSREALDDVSPITWITTHAPPVLIVHGTDDQIVEFAQGTALQDALRDANVPVAFREIANARHEWADTPPSMDSDSDLNFGTMTADFFDRVL
;
A
#
# COMPACT_ATOMS: atom_id res chain seq x y z
N MET A 1 50.31 -35.17 23.20
CA MET A 1 49.90 -34.94 21.79
C MET A 1 48.55 -34.23 21.84
N GLY A 2 48.53 -32.92 21.56
CA GLY A 2 47.48 -31.99 22.01
C GLY A 2 46.16 -32.02 21.21
N PRO A 3 45.06 -31.52 21.80
CA PRO A 3 43.74 -31.51 21.18
C PRO A 3 43.61 -30.44 20.08
N ARG A 4 42.91 -30.80 19.00
CA ARG A 4 42.60 -29.93 17.85
C ARG A 4 41.63 -28.82 18.25
N ALA A 5 42.02 -27.57 18.05
CA ALA A 5 41.14 -26.41 18.22
C ALA A 5 40.12 -26.33 17.08
N HIS A 6 38.83 -26.40 17.43
CA HIS A 6 37.73 -26.05 16.52
C HIS A 6 37.72 -24.53 16.31
N ARG A 7 38.00 -24.09 15.08
CA ARG A 7 37.90 -22.70 14.65
C ARG A 7 36.42 -22.31 14.53
N ALA A 8 35.93 -21.49 15.45
CA ALA A 8 34.60 -20.91 15.37
C ALA A 8 34.45 -20.04 14.10
N VAL A 9 33.55 -20.46 13.21
CA VAL A 9 33.14 -19.66 12.05
C VAL A 9 32.29 -18.49 12.58
N ARG A 10 32.89 -17.30 12.68
CA ARG A 10 32.14 -16.07 12.92
C ARG A 10 31.22 -15.82 11.72
N ARG A 11 29.91 -15.99 11.89
CA ARG A 11 28.91 -15.58 10.89
C ARG A 11 28.93 -14.06 10.81
N ARG A 12 29.17 -13.52 9.60
CA ARG A 12 29.00 -12.09 9.32
C ARG A 12 27.51 -11.73 9.49
N PRO A 13 27.18 -10.57 10.10
CA PRO A 13 25.79 -10.13 10.16
C PRO A 13 25.29 -9.91 8.73
N GLN A 14 24.22 -10.61 8.35
CA GLN A 14 23.53 -10.36 7.09
C GLN A 14 22.95 -8.95 7.16
N ALA A 15 23.37 -8.09 6.23
CA ALA A 15 22.73 -6.80 6.02
C ALA A 15 21.23 -7.06 5.74
N ARG A 16 20.37 -6.48 6.58
CA ARG A 16 18.91 -6.54 6.38
C ARG A 16 18.61 -5.98 5.00
N ARG A 17 18.07 -6.81 4.09
CA ARG A 17 17.66 -6.37 2.76
C ARG A 17 16.55 -5.33 2.93
N ARG A 18 16.81 -4.10 2.48
CA ARG A 18 15.82 -3.01 2.41
C ARG A 18 14.89 -3.34 1.24
N LEU A 19 13.67 -3.79 1.52
CA LEU A 19 12.67 -4.03 0.49
C LEU A 19 11.62 -2.91 0.55
N GLY A 20 11.70 -1.97 -0.39
CA GLY A 20 10.62 -1.02 -0.67
C GLY A 20 9.54 -1.74 -1.46
N LEU A 21 8.27 -1.50 -1.12
CA LEU A 21 7.15 -2.22 -1.70
C LEU A 21 6.23 -1.24 -2.44
N LEU A 22 6.30 -1.29 -3.76
CA LEU A 22 5.39 -0.61 -4.67
C LEU A 22 4.19 -1.52 -4.92
N ARG A 23 2.97 -1.08 -4.60
CA ARG A 23 1.76 -1.88 -4.86
C ARG A 23 0.74 -1.10 -5.70
N ARG A 24 0.17 -1.81 -6.66
CA ARG A 24 -0.96 -1.42 -7.50
C ARG A 24 -1.94 -2.60 -7.41
N SER A 25 -3.23 -2.35 -7.14
CA SER A 25 -4.33 -3.31 -6.90
C SER A 25 -4.64 -3.77 -5.43
N THR A 26 -5.95 -3.80 -5.17
CA THR A 26 -6.74 -4.21 -3.99
C THR A 26 -6.34 -5.50 -3.30
N HIS A 27 -6.00 -6.55 -4.04
CA HIS A 27 -5.69 -7.88 -3.47
C HIS A 27 -4.41 -7.89 -2.61
N ARG A 28 -3.65 -6.79 -2.61
CA ARG A 28 -2.29 -6.78 -2.09
C ARG A 28 -2.02 -5.63 -1.11
N SER A 29 -2.94 -4.73 -0.82
CA SER A 29 -2.79 -3.71 0.25
C SER A 29 -2.83 -4.34 1.65
N THR A 30 -3.67 -5.36 1.86
CA THR A 30 -3.77 -6.14 3.12
C THR A 30 -2.44 -6.74 3.58
N LEU A 31 -1.58 -7.18 2.66
CA LEU A 31 -0.26 -7.77 2.98
C LEU A 31 0.73 -6.78 3.61
N ALA A 32 0.61 -5.47 3.34
CA ALA A 32 1.49 -4.48 3.96
C ALA A 32 1.21 -4.31 5.47
N PHE A 33 -0.03 -4.55 5.88
CA PHE A 33 -0.48 -4.41 7.27
C PHE A 33 -0.47 -5.74 8.03
N ARG A 34 -0.62 -6.88 7.34
CA ARG A 34 -0.58 -8.22 7.95
C ARG A 34 0.82 -8.70 8.33
N GLU A 35 1.87 -8.21 7.66
CA GLU A 35 3.27 -8.61 7.90
C GLU A 35 4.19 -7.39 8.13
N PRO A 36 3.96 -6.58 9.19
CA PRO A 36 4.66 -5.31 9.39
C PRO A 36 6.18 -5.45 9.57
N VAL A 37 6.68 -6.64 9.91
CA VAL A 37 8.09 -6.89 10.24
C VAL A 37 9.03 -6.97 9.01
N SER A 38 8.49 -6.99 7.78
CA SER A 38 9.29 -7.14 6.55
C SER A 38 9.14 -5.99 5.54
N VAL A 39 8.27 -5.01 5.79
CA VAL A 39 8.01 -3.87 4.90
C VAL A 39 8.42 -2.58 5.60
N ASN A 40 9.34 -1.83 5.00
CA ASN A 40 9.86 -0.59 5.61
C ASN A 40 9.09 0.67 5.21
N ALA A 41 8.40 0.65 4.07
CA ALA A 41 7.56 1.72 3.55
C ALA A 41 6.60 1.16 2.49
N ALA A 42 5.42 1.77 2.34
CA ALA A 42 4.44 1.42 1.32
C ALA A 42 4.05 2.64 0.48
N SER A 43 3.92 2.47 -0.83
CA SER A 43 3.36 3.47 -1.74
C SER A 43 2.18 2.88 -2.48
N LEU A 44 1.02 3.54 -2.37
CA LEU A 44 -0.28 3.06 -2.79
C LEU A 44 -0.90 4.08 -3.77
N ALA A 45 -1.20 3.62 -4.98
CA ALA A 45 -2.05 4.36 -5.91
C ALA A 45 -3.47 3.81 -5.81
N VAL A 46 -4.47 4.70 -5.69
CA VAL A 46 -5.85 4.39 -6.03
C VAL A 46 -6.37 3.11 -5.34
N CYS A 47 -6.25 3.07 -4.01
CA CYS A 47 -6.58 1.88 -3.22
C CYS A 47 -7.88 2.07 -2.44
N PRO A 48 -8.87 1.16 -2.54
CA PRO A 48 -9.99 1.20 -1.62
C PRO A 48 -9.52 0.83 -0.22
N ALA A 49 -10.08 1.52 0.76
CA ALA A 49 -9.70 1.46 2.15
C ALA A 49 -10.65 0.59 2.96
N ASP A 50 -11.95 0.68 2.67
CA ASP A 50 -13.02 -0.03 3.35
C ASP A 50 -13.97 -0.67 2.35
N LEU A 51 -13.91 -2.00 2.25
CA LEU A 51 -14.77 -2.78 1.37
C LEU A 51 -16.02 -3.28 2.07
N ARG A 52 -16.16 -3.09 3.40
CA ARG A 52 -17.30 -3.59 4.21
C ARG A 52 -18.65 -2.98 3.83
N ARG A 53 -18.62 -1.86 3.09
CA ARG A 53 -19.80 -1.17 2.57
C ARG A 53 -19.96 -1.30 1.05
N SER A 54 -19.10 -2.07 0.39
CA SER A 54 -19.19 -2.28 -1.05
C SER A 54 -20.51 -2.94 -1.38
N VAL A 55 -21.26 -2.33 -2.32
CA VAL A 55 -22.37 -3.01 -2.97
C VAL A 55 -21.76 -4.09 -3.83
N VAL A 56 -22.20 -5.33 -3.70
CA VAL A 56 -21.68 -6.46 -4.48
C VAL A 56 -22.52 -6.54 -5.75
N ASP A 57 -21.93 -6.21 -6.90
CA ASP A 57 -22.53 -6.41 -8.23
C ASP A 57 -21.60 -7.29 -9.07
N GLU A 58 -22.12 -7.94 -10.12
CA GLU A 58 -21.33 -8.91 -10.90
C GLU A 58 -20.08 -8.33 -11.59
N ALA A 59 -19.92 -7.00 -11.63
CA ALA A 59 -18.87 -6.32 -12.36
C ALA A 59 -17.78 -5.69 -11.48
N ASN A 60 -17.93 -5.64 -10.15
CA ASN A 60 -16.95 -4.96 -9.29
C ASN A 60 -15.84 -5.88 -8.73
N GLU A 61 -14.71 -5.27 -8.36
CA GLU A 61 -13.52 -6.00 -7.88
C GLU A 61 -13.78 -6.84 -6.62
N VAL A 62 -14.76 -6.44 -5.80
CA VAL A 62 -15.13 -7.17 -4.59
C VAL A 62 -15.78 -8.50 -4.95
N THR A 63 -16.64 -8.53 -5.96
CA THR A 63 -17.21 -9.76 -6.50
C THR A 63 -16.16 -10.66 -7.12
N GLY A 64 -15.20 -10.09 -7.85
CA GLY A 64 -14.07 -10.85 -8.39
C GLY A 64 -13.18 -11.48 -7.30
N LEU A 65 -13.06 -10.82 -6.14
CA LEU A 65 -12.22 -11.24 -5.02
C LEU A 65 -12.93 -12.20 -4.05
N LEU A 66 -14.21 -11.98 -3.76
CA LEU A 66 -14.93 -12.69 -2.71
C LEU A 66 -16.17 -13.46 -3.20
N GLY A 67 -16.54 -13.32 -4.47
CA GLY A 67 -17.79 -13.83 -5.04
C GLY A 67 -19.01 -12.95 -4.75
N ASN A 68 -20.18 -13.39 -5.23
CA ASN A 68 -21.40 -12.57 -5.27
C ASN A 68 -22.09 -12.37 -3.90
N SER A 69 -21.66 -13.08 -2.85
CA SER A 69 -22.27 -13.03 -1.51
C SER A 69 -21.20 -13.19 -0.42
N PRO A 70 -20.26 -12.24 -0.28
CA PRO A 70 -19.22 -12.32 0.73
C PRO A 70 -19.80 -12.23 2.14
N SER A 71 -19.23 -13.01 3.06
CA SER A 71 -19.54 -12.83 4.48
C SER A 71 -18.96 -11.50 4.99
N ARG A 72 -19.51 -11.01 6.11
CA ARG A 72 -18.94 -9.84 6.81
C ARG A 72 -17.47 -10.06 7.16
N GLU A 73 -17.14 -11.26 7.65
CA GLU A 73 -15.77 -11.63 7.99
C GLU A 73 -14.84 -11.58 6.77
N ALA A 74 -15.30 -12.04 5.60
CA ALA A 74 -14.51 -11.94 4.37
C ALA A 74 -14.28 -10.49 3.95
N LEU A 75 -15.29 -9.63 4.07
CA LEU A 75 -15.16 -8.19 3.80
C LEU A 75 -14.23 -7.50 4.80
N ASP A 76 -14.31 -7.85 6.08
CA ASP A 76 -13.40 -7.36 7.12
C ASP A 76 -11.95 -7.78 6.79
N ASP A 77 -11.74 -9.03 6.35
CA ASP A 77 -10.42 -9.58 6.03
C ASP A 77 -9.73 -8.86 4.86
N VAL A 78 -10.50 -8.39 3.86
CA VAL A 78 -9.95 -7.71 2.68
C VAL A 78 -9.94 -6.19 2.78
N SER A 79 -10.50 -5.60 3.82
CA SER A 79 -10.55 -4.14 4.01
C SER A 79 -9.27 -3.63 4.68
N PRO A 80 -8.39 -2.86 4.02
CA PRO A 80 -7.12 -2.42 4.62
C PRO A 80 -7.24 -1.76 5.99
N ILE A 81 -8.30 -0.97 6.21
CA ILE A 81 -8.48 -0.26 7.47
C ILE A 81 -8.63 -1.17 8.70
N THR A 82 -9.01 -2.44 8.54
CA THR A 82 -9.17 -3.38 9.67
C THR A 82 -7.83 -3.93 10.16
N TRP A 83 -6.76 -3.76 9.37
CA TRP A 83 -5.42 -4.27 9.67
C TRP A 83 -4.44 -3.18 10.11
N ILE A 84 -4.83 -1.92 10.06
CA ILE A 84 -3.96 -0.81 10.46
C ILE A 84 -3.68 -0.93 11.96
N THR A 85 -2.40 -0.93 12.29
CA THR A 85 -1.89 -0.89 13.66
C THR A 85 -0.83 0.20 13.76
N THR A 86 -0.44 0.56 14.98
CA THR A 86 0.67 1.48 15.25
C THR A 86 2.02 0.98 14.72
N HIS A 87 2.12 -0.28 14.30
CA HIS A 87 3.32 -0.88 13.73
C HIS A 87 3.33 -0.87 12.19
N ALA A 88 2.31 -0.33 11.55
CA ALA A 88 2.31 -0.17 10.10
C ALA A 88 3.48 0.73 9.65
N PRO A 89 4.08 0.46 8.48
CA PRO A 89 5.16 1.28 7.96
C PRO A 89 4.64 2.65 7.50
N PRO A 90 5.51 3.64 7.29
CA PRO A 90 5.15 4.86 6.60
C PRO A 90 4.46 4.58 5.26
N VAL A 91 3.36 5.30 4.98
CA VAL A 91 2.55 5.11 3.77
C VAL A 91 2.49 6.38 2.94
N LEU A 92 2.73 6.26 1.63
CA LEU A 92 2.29 7.24 0.63
C LEU A 92 0.98 6.74 0.00
N ILE A 93 -0.01 7.63 -0.07
CA ILE A 93 -1.24 7.42 -0.81
C ILE A 93 -1.31 8.47 -1.92
N VAL A 94 -1.60 8.05 -3.15
CA VAL A 94 -1.81 8.94 -4.29
C VAL A 94 -3.18 8.64 -4.91
N HIS A 95 -4.03 9.67 -5.03
CA HIS A 95 -5.43 9.50 -5.45
C HIS A 95 -5.88 10.66 -6.35
N GLY A 96 -6.55 10.34 -7.46
CA GLY A 96 -7.19 11.33 -8.32
C GLY A 96 -8.51 11.83 -7.73
N THR A 97 -8.77 13.14 -7.80
CA THR A 97 -9.99 13.73 -7.22
C THR A 97 -11.27 13.35 -7.97
N ASP A 98 -11.15 12.91 -9.23
CA ASP A 98 -12.27 12.58 -10.11
C ASP A 98 -12.38 11.06 -10.33
N ASP A 99 -11.76 10.27 -9.45
CA ASP A 99 -11.91 8.81 -9.47
C ASP A 99 -13.31 8.40 -9.01
N GLN A 100 -14.02 7.71 -9.91
CA GLN A 100 -15.37 7.19 -9.70
C GLN A 100 -15.41 5.66 -9.60
N ILE A 101 -14.29 4.97 -9.82
CA ILE A 101 -14.16 3.52 -9.66
C ILE A 101 -13.77 3.21 -8.22
N VAL A 102 -12.73 3.89 -7.73
CA VAL A 102 -12.38 3.93 -6.31
C VAL A 102 -12.60 5.37 -5.87
N GLU A 103 -13.79 5.65 -5.35
CA GLU A 103 -14.17 7.00 -4.93
C GLU A 103 -13.07 7.64 -4.08
N PHE A 104 -12.75 8.91 -4.37
CA PHE A 104 -11.71 9.67 -3.65
C PHE A 104 -11.84 9.61 -2.12
N ALA A 105 -13.07 9.50 -1.61
CA ALA A 105 -13.38 9.31 -0.19
C ALA A 105 -12.69 8.09 0.45
N GLN A 106 -12.38 7.04 -0.34
CA GLN A 106 -11.62 5.89 0.14
C GLN A 106 -10.18 6.28 0.49
N GLY A 107 -9.53 7.10 -0.33
CA GLY A 107 -8.18 7.59 -0.06
C GLY A 107 -8.12 8.42 1.22
N THR A 108 -9.08 9.33 1.41
CA THR A 108 -9.16 10.14 2.63
C THR A 108 -9.46 9.28 3.86
N ALA A 109 -10.35 8.28 3.74
CA ALA A 109 -10.64 7.37 4.84
C ALA A 109 -9.40 6.55 5.28
N LEU A 110 -8.56 6.12 4.33
CA LEU A 110 -7.31 5.45 4.65
C LEU A 110 -6.31 6.38 5.35
N GLN A 111 -6.21 7.63 4.86
CA GLN A 111 -5.35 8.65 5.48
C GLN A 111 -5.76 8.89 6.94
N ASP A 112 -7.05 9.07 7.20
CA ASP A 112 -7.56 9.32 8.55
C ASP A 112 -7.32 8.13 9.47
N ALA A 113 -7.60 6.90 9.01
CA ALA A 113 -7.34 5.70 9.79
C ALA A 113 -5.84 5.52 10.14
N LEU A 114 -4.93 5.85 9.22
CA LEU A 114 -3.49 5.82 9.48
C LEU A 114 -3.07 6.89 10.49
N ARG A 115 -3.62 8.12 10.37
CA ARG A 115 -3.34 9.21 11.32
C ARG A 115 -3.84 8.88 12.73
N ASP A 116 -5.05 8.34 12.85
CA ASP A 116 -5.64 7.93 14.12
C ASP A 116 -4.80 6.83 14.80
N ALA A 117 -4.20 5.94 14.00
CA ALA A 117 -3.26 4.93 14.46
C ALA A 117 -1.81 5.45 14.69
N ASN A 118 -1.56 6.75 14.56
CA ASN A 118 -0.23 7.37 14.64
C ASN A 118 0.80 6.80 13.64
N VAL A 119 0.34 6.36 12.47
CA VAL A 119 1.20 5.88 11.38
C VAL A 119 1.56 7.07 10.48
N PRO A 120 2.86 7.29 10.17
CA PRO A 120 3.26 8.35 9.25
C PRO A 120 2.62 8.14 7.87
N VAL A 121 1.86 9.13 7.41
CA VAL A 121 1.18 9.08 6.11
C VAL A 121 1.40 10.36 5.31
N ALA A 122 1.78 10.20 4.06
CA ALA A 122 1.75 11.24 3.03
C ALA A 122 0.57 10.97 2.09
N PHE A 123 -0.19 12.01 1.75
CA PHE A 123 -1.32 11.91 0.84
C PHE A 123 -1.14 12.93 -0.28
N ARG A 124 -1.23 12.47 -1.52
CA ARG A 124 -1.08 13.28 -2.72
C ARG A 124 -2.33 13.18 -3.56
N GLU A 125 -2.98 14.32 -3.70
CA GLU A 125 -4.15 14.48 -4.55
C GLU A 125 -3.69 14.85 -5.95
N ILE A 126 -4.31 14.23 -6.96
CA ILE A 126 -4.12 14.60 -8.35
C ILE A 126 -5.41 15.23 -8.84
N ALA A 127 -5.39 16.54 -8.98
CA ALA A 127 -6.57 17.31 -9.37
C ALA A 127 -7.09 16.85 -10.75
N ASN A 128 -8.40 16.62 -10.83
CA ASN A 128 -9.14 16.19 -12.01
C ASN A 128 -8.72 14.82 -12.59
N ALA A 129 -7.90 14.05 -11.88
CA ALA A 129 -7.47 12.74 -12.34
C ALA A 129 -8.52 11.67 -12.06
N ARG A 130 -8.76 10.84 -13.07
CA ARG A 130 -9.62 9.64 -13.01
C ARG A 130 -8.80 8.41 -12.57
N HIS A 131 -9.48 7.29 -12.39
CA HIS A 131 -8.91 6.02 -11.96
C HIS A 131 -7.67 5.60 -12.77
N GLU A 132 -7.71 5.75 -14.09
CA GLU A 132 -6.66 5.27 -15.01
C GLU A 132 -5.42 6.18 -15.05
N TRP A 133 -5.40 7.29 -14.30
CA TRP A 133 -4.27 8.21 -14.28
C TRP A 133 -2.97 7.50 -13.91
N ALA A 134 -3.03 6.59 -12.93
CA ALA A 134 -1.84 5.86 -12.51
C ALA A 134 -1.32 4.90 -13.60
N ASP A 135 -2.19 4.45 -14.50
CA ASP A 135 -1.89 3.47 -15.56
C ASP A 135 -1.51 4.13 -16.88
N THR A 136 -1.70 5.44 -16.99
CA THR A 136 -1.30 6.20 -18.17
C THR A 136 0.22 6.37 -18.14
N PRO A 137 0.97 5.84 -19.13
CA PRO A 137 2.40 6.08 -19.20
C PRO A 137 2.66 7.59 -19.31
N PRO A 138 3.71 8.11 -18.66
CA PRO A 138 4.04 9.52 -18.77
C PRO A 138 4.24 9.87 -20.26
N SER A 139 3.46 10.83 -20.76
CA SER A 139 3.76 11.45 -22.05
C SER A 139 4.96 12.38 -21.88
N MET A 140 5.68 12.67 -22.97
CA MET A 140 6.80 13.63 -22.92
C MET A 140 6.40 15.03 -22.41
N ASP A 141 5.11 15.38 -22.54
CA ASP A 141 4.53 16.66 -22.11
C ASP A 141 3.87 16.58 -20.72
N SER A 142 3.88 15.41 -20.07
CA SER A 142 3.31 15.26 -18.73
C SER A 142 4.25 15.87 -17.69
N ASP A 143 3.66 16.57 -16.71
CA ASP A 143 4.39 17.04 -15.55
C ASP A 143 4.97 15.82 -14.79
N SER A 144 6.29 15.70 -14.77
CA SER A 144 7.00 14.59 -14.14
C SER A 144 6.74 14.47 -12.65
N ASP A 145 6.37 15.58 -12.00
CA ASP A 145 6.00 15.62 -10.58
C ASP A 145 4.62 14.99 -10.36
N LEU A 146 3.79 14.92 -11.40
CA LEU A 146 2.54 14.18 -11.45
C LEU A 146 2.76 12.73 -11.93
N ASN A 147 3.97 12.19 -11.86
CA ASN A 147 4.18 10.77 -12.11
C ASN A 147 4.20 9.98 -10.79
N PHE A 148 3.38 8.95 -10.68
CA PHE A 148 3.31 8.10 -9.48
C PHE A 148 4.67 7.46 -9.12
N GLY A 149 5.49 7.11 -10.12
CA GLY A 149 6.83 6.57 -9.93
C GLY A 149 7.78 7.58 -9.29
N THR A 150 7.78 8.83 -9.79
CA THR A 150 8.57 9.93 -9.22
C THR A 150 8.15 10.20 -7.77
N MET A 151 6.85 10.35 -7.50
CA MET A 151 6.35 10.56 -6.14
C MET A 151 6.73 9.42 -5.19
N THR A 152 6.71 8.18 -5.68
CA THR A 152 7.11 7.01 -4.90
C THR A 152 8.60 7.06 -4.57
N ALA A 153 9.46 7.37 -5.54
CA ALA A 153 10.90 7.47 -5.33
C ALA A 153 11.22 8.55 -4.29
N ASP A 154 10.65 9.76 -4.46
CA ASP A 154 10.81 10.86 -3.52
C ASP A 154 10.35 10.52 -2.10
N PHE A 155 9.24 9.80 -1.99
CA PHE A 155 8.75 9.35 -0.69
C PHE A 155 9.71 8.35 -0.05
N PHE A 156 10.17 7.34 -0.79
CA PHE A 156 11.11 6.35 -0.28
C PHE A 156 12.45 6.97 0.14
N ASP A 157 12.98 7.93 -0.62
CA ASP A 157 14.20 8.66 -0.26
C ASP A 157 14.08 9.42 1.07
N ARG A 158 12.86 9.82 1.46
CA ARG A 158 12.61 10.51 2.74
C ARG A 158 12.48 9.57 3.93
N VAL A 159 12.06 8.32 3.73
CA VAL A 159 11.64 7.43 4.82
C VAL A 159 12.50 6.17 5.00
N LEU A 160 13.42 5.85 4.06
CA LEU A 160 14.29 4.67 4.12
C LEU A 160 15.77 5.01 4.31
#